data_AF-A0A392RNC8-F1
#
_entry.id   AF-A0A392RNC8-F1
#
_cell.length_a   1.000
_cell.length_b   1.000
_cell.length_c   1.000
_cell.angle_alpha   90.00
_cell.angle_beta   90.00
_cell.angle_gamma   90.00
#
_symmetry.space_group_name_H-M   'P 1'
#
loop_
_entity.id
_entity.type
_entity.pdbx_description
1 polymer ?
#
loop_
_entity_poly.entity_id
_entity_poly.type
_entity_poly.pdbx_seq_one_letter_code
_entity_poly.pdbx_strand_id
1 'polypeptide(L)'
;GGTNNKGIRWLSWERLACDKSVGGLGFRDFKAFNMAMVAKQGWKIMTKPETLVAKIFKARWSIGDGSKIKVMEDPWLRDPGRGWVSAPQPQ
;
A
#
# COMPACT_ATOMS: atom_id res chain seq x y z
N GLY A 1 10.59 0.08 51.31
CA GLY A 1 9.78 0.16 50.08
C GLY A 1 9.77 1.59 49.60
N GLY A 2 10.34 1.86 48.42
CA GLY A 2 10.48 3.22 47.90
C GLY A 2 9.20 3.72 47.23
N THR A 3 8.74 4.91 47.62
CA THR A 3 7.47 5.57 47.26
C THR A 3 7.42 6.18 45.85
N ASN A 4 8.12 5.61 44.86
CA ASN A 4 8.19 6.16 43.49
C ASN A 4 7.63 5.19 42.46
N ASN A 5 6.33 4.89 42.57
CA ASN A 5 5.62 4.04 41.61
C ASN A 5 5.22 4.86 40.35
N LYS A 6 6.20 5.39 39.64
CA LYS A 6 5.98 6.08 38.36
C LYS A 6 5.86 5.01 37.27
N GLY A 7 4.62 4.62 36.95
CA GLY A 7 4.33 3.65 35.89
C GLY A 7 4.94 4.02 34.53
N ILE A 8 4.89 3.09 33.58
CA ILE A 8 5.44 3.28 32.23
C ILE A 8 4.77 4.49 31.58
N ARG A 9 5.59 5.47 31.15
CA ARG A 9 5.13 6.60 30.35
C ARG A 9 5.17 6.21 28.87
N TRP A 10 4.01 5.89 28.31
CA TRP A 10 3.85 5.62 26.89
C TRP A 10 4.14 6.87 26.06
N LEU A 11 4.90 6.70 24.99
CA LEU A 11 5.19 7.72 23.97
C LEU A 11 4.53 7.31 22.65
N SER A 12 4.22 8.28 21.79
CA SER A 12 3.69 7.98 20.46
C SER A 12 4.70 7.16 19.64
N TRP A 13 4.19 6.29 18.77
CA TRP A 13 5.02 5.43 17.93
C TRP A 13 6.02 6.22 17.08
N GLU A 14 5.61 7.39 16.57
CA GLU A 14 6.46 8.31 15.82
C GLU A 14 7.70 8.74 16.63
N ARG A 15 7.54 9.09 17.90
CA ARG A 15 8.67 9.46 18.78
C ARG A 15 9.55 8.28 19.14
N LEU A 16 8.99 7.08 19.22
CA LEU A 16 9.78 5.86 19.43
C LEU A 16 10.59 5.48 18.19
N ALA A 17 10.03 5.74 17.00
CA ALA A 17 10.65 5.44 15.71
C ALA A 17 11.72 6.46 15.29
N CYS A 18 11.74 7.66 15.89
CA CYS A 18 12.84 8.60 15.71
C CYS A 18 14.20 7.98 16.08
N ASP A 19 15.26 8.47 15.44
CA ASP A 19 16.62 8.02 15.71
C ASP A 19 17.06 8.30 17.15
N LYS A 20 17.97 7.45 17.65
CA LYS A 20 18.55 7.60 18.98
C LYS A 20 19.32 8.92 19.14
N SER A 21 19.92 9.44 18.06
CA SER A 21 20.65 10.72 18.05
C SER A 21 19.76 11.94 18.33
N VAL A 22 18.46 11.84 18.07
CA VAL A 22 17.46 12.91 18.30
C VAL A 22 16.52 12.61 19.46
N GLY A 23 16.86 11.62 20.31
CA GLY A 23 16.11 11.30 21.53
C GLY A 23 14.95 10.31 21.34
N GLY A 24 14.89 9.61 20.21
CA GLY A 24 13.99 8.46 20.01
C GLY A 24 14.61 7.13 20.44
N LEU A 25 13.92 6.02 20.21
CA LEU A 25 14.43 4.67 20.51
C LEU A 25 15.05 3.97 19.28
N GLY A 26 14.96 4.59 18.10
CA GLY A 26 15.41 4.01 16.83
C GLY A 26 14.58 2.80 16.41
N PHE A 27 13.30 2.74 16.79
CA PHE A 27 12.41 1.69 16.34
C PHE A 27 12.07 1.87 14.86
N ARG A 28 11.77 0.77 14.17
CA ARG A 28 11.39 0.83 12.77
C ARG A 28 10.00 1.48 12.65
N ASP A 29 9.86 2.45 11.76
CA ASP A 29 8.53 2.91 11.37
C ASP A 29 7.81 1.80 10.59
N PHE A 30 6.82 1.18 11.24
CA PHE A 30 6.01 0.11 10.64
C PHE A 30 5.18 0.59 9.46
N LYS A 31 4.75 1.85 9.43
CA LYS A 31 4.01 2.40 8.30
C LYS A 31 4.91 2.46 7.09
N ALA A 32 6.09 3.08 7.21
CA ALA A 32 7.08 3.12 6.14
C ALA A 32 7.51 1.72 5.69
N PHE A 33 7.75 0.81 6.64
CA PHE A 33 8.14 -0.56 6.34
C PHE A 33 7.06 -1.34 5.57
N ASN A 34 5.79 -1.24 6.00
CA ASN A 34 4.68 -1.89 5.31
C ASN A 34 4.48 -1.33 3.90
N MET A 35 4.60 -0.01 3.71
CA MET A 35 4.54 0.61 2.39
C MET A 35 5.65 0.08 1.47
N ALA A 36 6.89 -0.01 1.97
CA ALA A 36 8.00 -0.58 1.21
C ALA A 36 7.76 -2.06 0.84
N MET A 37 7.19 -2.86 1.75
CA MET A 37 6.82 -4.25 1.46
C MET A 37 5.75 -4.35 0.37
N VAL A 38 4.69 -3.53 0.42
CA VAL A 38 3.66 -3.49 -0.61
C VAL A 38 4.27 -3.11 -1.96
N ALA A 39 5.10 -2.08 -2.01
CA ALA A 39 5.81 -1.68 -3.24
C ALA A 39 6.68 -2.82 -3.79
N LYS A 40 7.39 -3.54 -2.93
CA LYS A 40 8.18 -4.72 -3.32
C LYS A 40 7.33 -5.83 -3.92
N GLN A 41 6.15 -6.09 -3.37
CA GLN A 41 5.22 -7.08 -3.93
C GLN A 41 4.65 -6.61 -5.27
N GLY A 42 4.25 -5.34 -5.38
CA GLY A 42 3.78 -4.74 -6.63
C GLY A 42 4.84 -4.83 -7.74
N TRP A 43 6.09 -4.48 -7.43
CA TRP A 43 7.22 -4.64 -8.35
C TRP A 43 7.38 -6.10 -8.82
N LYS A 44 7.26 -7.07 -7.92
CA LYS A 44 7.37 -8.50 -8.27
C LYS A 44 6.24 -8.96 -9.19
N ILE A 45 5.02 -8.48 -8.96
CA ILE A 45 3.86 -8.77 -9.83
C ILE A 45 4.11 -8.21 -11.23
N MET A 46 4.64 -6.99 -11.34
CA MET A 46 4.93 -6.34 -12.63
C MET A 46 6.08 -7.01 -13.39
N THR A 47 7.14 -7.42 -12.69
CA THR A 47 8.36 -7.97 -13.31
C THR A 47 8.30 -9.48 -13.57
N LYS A 48 7.38 -10.21 -12.94
CA LYS A 48 7.21 -11.67 -13.06
C LYS A 48 5.77 -12.06 -13.41
N PRO A 49 5.29 -11.71 -14.62
CA PRO A 49 3.90 -11.92 -15.03
C PRO A 49 3.49 -13.39 -15.13
N GLU A 50 4.45 -14.31 -15.22
CA GLU A 50 4.24 -15.75 -15.31
C GLU A 50 3.82 -16.40 -13.97
N THR A 51 4.05 -15.69 -12.86
CA THR A 51 3.69 -16.18 -11.53
C THR A 51 2.18 -16.34 -11.37
N LEU A 52 1.74 -17.34 -10.60
CA LEU A 52 0.32 -17.57 -10.35
C LEU A 52 -0.38 -16.33 -9.78
N VAL A 53 0.28 -15.63 -8.84
CA VAL A 53 -0.25 -14.40 -8.24
C VAL A 53 -0.44 -13.31 -9.29
N ALA A 54 0.53 -13.08 -10.18
CA ALA A 54 0.38 -12.09 -11.24
C ALA A 54 -0.76 -12.45 -12.21
N LYS A 55 -0.88 -13.73 -12.58
CA LYS A 55 -1.97 -14.24 -13.43
C LYS A 55 -3.34 -14.05 -12.78
N ILE A 56 -3.48 -14.36 -11.49
CA ILE A 56 -4.73 -14.16 -10.74
C ILE A 56 -5.10 -12.68 -10.64
N PHE A 57 -4.13 -11.82 -10.31
CA PHE A 57 -4.37 -10.36 -10.25
C PHE A 57 -4.81 -9.80 -11.60
N LYS A 58 -4.16 -10.24 -12.68
CA LYS A 58 -4.52 -9.87 -14.05
C LYS A 58 -5.93 -10.35 -14.45
N ALA A 59 -6.31 -11.57 -14.08
CA ALA A 59 -7.64 -12.12 -14.36
C ALA A 59 -8.75 -11.47 -13.51
N ARG A 60 -8.43 -11.05 -12.27
CA ARG A 60 -9.40 -10.41 -11.38
C ARG A 60 -9.69 -8.95 -11.75
N TRP A 61 -8.69 -8.25 -12.27
CA TRP A 61 -8.79 -6.85 -12.70
C TRP A 61 -8.77 -6.70 -14.22
N SER A 62 -9.14 -7.75 -14.96
CA SER A 62 -9.22 -7.68 -16.41
C SER A 62 -10.33 -6.72 -16.82
N ILE A 63 -9.94 -5.57 -17.38
CA ILE A 63 -10.82 -4.73 -18.20
C ILE A 63 -10.63 -5.23 -19.65
N GLY A 64 -11.71 -5.65 -20.31
CA GLY A 64 -11.62 -6.30 -21.63
C GLY A 64 -11.03 -7.71 -21.60
N ASP A 65 -10.26 -8.10 -22.62
CA ASP A 65 -9.68 -9.44 -22.81
C ASP A 65 -8.40 -9.70 -21.99
N GLY A 66 -7.95 -8.70 -21.22
CA GLY A 66 -6.74 -8.77 -20.42
C GLY A 66 -5.44 -8.80 -21.24
N SER A 67 -5.47 -8.68 -22.57
CA SER A 67 -4.27 -8.68 -23.41
C SER A 67 -3.48 -7.38 -23.26
N LYS A 68 -4.19 -6.26 -23.12
CA LYS A 68 -3.65 -4.91 -22.90
C LYS A 68 -4.60 -4.19 -21.94
N ILE A 69 -4.13 -3.88 -20.72
CA ILE A 69 -4.93 -3.13 -19.75
C ILE A 69 -4.51 -1.66 -19.84
N LYS A 70 -5.38 -0.80 -20.34
CA LYS A 70 -5.15 0.65 -20.33
C LYS A 70 -5.91 1.25 -19.16
N VAL A 71 -5.33 1.14 -17.97
CA VAL A 71 -5.96 1.56 -16.69
C VAL A 71 -6.56 2.97 -16.74
N MET A 72 -5.95 3.88 -17.49
CA MET A 72 -6.39 5.27 -17.59
C MET A 72 -7.43 5.52 -18.69
N GLU A 73 -7.48 4.67 -19.72
CA GLU A 73 -8.37 4.86 -20.88
C GLU A 73 -9.62 3.97 -20.79
N ASP A 74 -9.47 2.76 -20.26
CA ASP A 74 -10.54 1.77 -20.21
C ASP A 74 -11.48 2.06 -19.02
N PRO A 75 -12.80 2.16 -19.25
CA PRO A 75 -13.75 2.48 -18.20
C PRO A 75 -13.93 1.29 -17.26
N TRP A 76 -13.47 1.44 -16.02
CA TRP A 76 -13.35 0.36 -15.03
C TRP A 76 -14.33 0.49 -13.85
N LEU A 77 -15.00 1.64 -13.71
CA LEU A 77 -15.98 1.87 -12.66
C LEU A 77 -17.40 1.69 -13.23
N ARG A 78 -18.15 0.75 -12.68
CA ARG A 78 -19.53 0.45 -13.11
C ARG A 78 -20.51 1.32 -12.32
N ASP A 79 -21.23 2.20 -13.02
CA ASP A 79 -22.27 3.05 -12.44
C ASP A 79 -23.65 2.38 -12.57
N PRO A 80 -24.43 2.22 -11.49
CA PRO A 80 -25.77 1.65 -11.55
C PRO A 80 -26.75 2.59 -12.29
N GLY A 81 -26.79 2.49 -13.62
CA GLY A 81 -27.78 3.16 -14.46
C GLY A 81 -27.24 3.90 -15.69
N ARG A 82 -25.91 4.11 -15.81
CA ARG A 82 -25.30 4.80 -16.96
C ARG A 82 -24.23 4.00 -17.71
N GLY A 83 -23.91 2.78 -17.27
CA GLY A 83 -22.89 1.93 -17.90
C GLY A 83 -21.51 2.10 -17.27
N TRP A 84 -20.45 1.89 -18.06
CA TRP A 84 -19.06 1.97 -17.61
C TRP A 84 -18.55 3.42 -17.67
N VAL A 85 -17.91 3.88 -16.59
CA VAL A 85 -17.37 5.25 -16.45
C VAL A 85 -15.87 5.26 -16.70
N SER A 86 -15.41 6.12 -17.60
CA SER A 86 -13.98 6.35 -17.88
C SER A 86 -13.31 7.17 -16.77
N ALA A 87 -12.01 6.96 -16.56
CA ALA A 87 -11.25 7.76 -15.61
C ALA A 87 -11.20 9.23 -16.06
N PRO A 88 -11.38 10.21 -15.14
CA PRO A 88 -11.29 11.62 -15.48
C PRO A 88 -9.89 11.94 -16.00
N GLN A 89 -9.78 12.30 -17.28
CA GLN A 89 -8.52 12.73 -17.89
C GLN A 89 -8.32 14.23 -17.64
N PRO A 90 -7.10 14.69 -17.30
CA PRO A 90 -6.76 16.10 -17.39
C PRO A 90 -6.88 16.54 -18.86
N GLN A 91 -7.57 17.66 -19.11
CA GLN A 91 -7.70 18.28 -20.43
C GLN A 91 -6.37 18.89 -20.90
#